data_AF-T1CXW1-F1
#
_entry.id   AF-T1CXW1-F1
#
_cell.length_a   1.000
_cell.length_b   1.000
_cell.length_c   1.000
_cell.angle_alpha   90.00
_cell.angle_beta   90.00
_cell.angle_gamma   90.00
#
_symmetry.space_group_name_H-M   'P 1'
#
loop_
_entity.id
_entity.type
_entity.pdbx_description
1 polymer ?
#
loop_
_entity_poly.entity_id
_entity_poly.type
_entity_poly.pdbx_seq_one_letter_code
_entity_poly.pdbx_strand_id
1 'polypeptide(L)'
;MADHVHMMLRIPPEYAVLQVVGFIKGKSAIHLARVYGERKRNFVGQSFWARGYFVSTVGRDEQVIRAYICNQEAEDRRLEQLQLLR
;
A
#
# COMPACT_ATOMS: atom_id res chain seq x y z
N MET A 1 -6.06 -12.64 -1.93
CA MET A 1 -4.89 -12.56 -1.02
C MET A 1 -4.71 -11.09 -0.71
N ALA A 2 -4.50 -10.71 0.56
CA ALA A 2 -4.12 -9.34 0.89
C ALA A 2 -2.74 -9.02 0.28
N ASP A 3 -2.72 -8.42 -0.90
CA ASP A 3 -1.52 -8.15 -1.71
C ASP A 3 -1.22 -6.65 -1.87
N HIS A 4 -2.06 -5.79 -1.29
CA HIS A 4 -1.94 -4.34 -1.32
C HIS A 4 -2.29 -3.71 0.03
N VAL A 5 -1.96 -2.43 0.20
CA VAL A 5 -2.20 -1.68 1.45
C VAL A 5 -2.88 -0.37 1.14
N HIS A 6 -3.99 -0.08 1.82
CA HIS A 6 -4.67 1.21 1.80
C HIS A 6 -4.19 2.06 2.99
N MET A 7 -3.86 3.33 2.73
CA MET A 7 -3.43 4.27 3.77
C MET A 7 -4.12 5.62 3.60
N MET A 8 -4.59 6.21 4.69
CA MET A 8 -5.06 7.59 4.74
C MET A 8 -3.96 8.47 5.35
N LEU A 9 -3.46 9.42 4.56
CA LEU A 9 -2.31 10.26 4.94
C LEU A 9 -2.68 11.75 4.82
N ARG A 10 -2.20 12.55 5.78
CA ARG A 10 -2.19 14.02 5.67
C ARG A 10 -0.80 14.47 5.23
N ILE A 11 -0.68 14.98 4.02
CA ILE A 11 0.59 15.42 3.43
C ILE A 11 0.62 16.96 3.38
N PRO A 12 1.60 17.63 4.01
CA PRO A 12 1.78 19.07 3.84
C PRO A 12 2.02 19.42 2.37
N PRO A 13 1.49 20.55 1.87
CA PRO A 13 1.54 20.91 0.45
C PRO A 13 2.96 21.19 -0.07
N GLU A 14 3.93 21.40 0.81
CA GLU A 14 5.35 21.55 0.45
C GLU A 14 5.99 20.25 -0.04
N TYR A 15 5.41 19.08 0.28
CA TYR A 15 5.90 17.78 -0.16
C TYR A 15 5.10 17.26 -1.35
N ALA A 16 5.79 16.81 -2.39
CA ALA A 16 5.14 16.10 -3.48
C ALA A 16 4.65 14.73 -3.00
N VAL A 17 3.41 14.37 -3.36
CA VAL A 17 2.81 13.06 -3.04
C VAL A 17 3.72 11.90 -3.48
N LEU A 18 4.34 12.01 -4.67
CA LEU A 18 5.28 11.01 -5.19
C LEU A 18 6.48 10.79 -4.25
N GLN A 19 7.01 11.86 -3.64
CA GLN A 19 8.15 11.75 -2.73
C GLN A 19 7.75 11.02 -1.44
N VAL A 20 6.59 11.36 -0.87
CA VAL A 20 6.08 10.71 0.34
C VAL A 20 5.81 9.23 0.11
N VAL A 21 5.08 8.89 -0.96
CA VAL A 21 4.78 7.49 -1.32
C VAL A 21 6.06 6.72 -1.65
N GLY A 22 6.98 7.33 -2.39
CA GLY A 22 8.29 6.74 -2.71
C GLY A 22 9.11 6.44 -1.44
N PHE A 23 9.12 7.37 -0.49
CA PHE A 23 9.79 7.19 0.80
C PHE A 23 9.17 6.04 1.60
N ILE A 24 7.85 6.00 1.73
CA ILE A 24 7.13 4.94 2.45
C ILE A 24 7.42 3.58 1.82
N LYS A 25 7.25 3.45 0.49
CA LYS A 25 7.51 2.20 -0.23
C LYS A 25 8.97 1.76 -0.11
N GLY A 26 9.92 2.69 -0.24
CA GLY A 26 11.35 2.40 -0.15
C GLY A 26 11.77 1.95 1.25
N LYS A 27 11.39 2.69 2.29
CA LYS A 27 11.77 2.36 3.68
C LYS A 27 11.10 1.09 4.18
N SER A 28 9.81 0.88 3.87
CA SER A 28 9.11 -0.35 4.23
C SER A 28 9.72 -1.58 3.54
N ALA A 29 10.05 -1.51 2.25
CA ALA A 29 10.71 -2.60 1.54
C ALA A 29 12.07 -2.97 2.19
N ILE A 30 12.88 -1.98 2.54
CA ILE A 30 14.16 -2.19 3.24
C ILE A 30 13.92 -2.81 4.62
N HIS A 31 12.95 -2.29 5.37
CA HIS A 31 12.64 -2.79 6.70
C HIS A 31 12.19 -4.25 6.67
N LEU A 32 11.24 -4.59 5.78
CA LEU A 32 10.74 -5.95 5.61
C LEU A 32 11.85 -6.90 5.17
N ALA A 33 12.69 -6.49 4.22
CA ALA A 33 13.84 -7.28 3.80
C ALA A 33 14.84 -7.54 4.93
N ARG A 34 15.00 -6.61 5.89
CA ARG A 34 15.88 -6.78 7.05
C ARG A 34 15.27 -7.64 8.15
N VAL A 35 13.98 -7.48 8.43
CA VAL A 35 13.30 -8.13 9.57
C VAL A 35 12.82 -9.53 9.22
N TYR A 36 12.25 -9.70 8.03
CA TYR A 36 11.61 -10.95 7.60
C TYR A 36 12.34 -11.64 6.44
N GLY A 37 13.36 -11.00 5.86
CA GLY A 37 14.20 -11.62 4.84
C GLY A 37 15.10 -12.68 5.45
N GLU A 38 14.61 -13.92 5.57
CA GLU A 38 15.45 -15.04 5.95
C GLU A 38 16.60 -15.23 4.95
N ARG A 39 17.83 -14.96 5.42
CA ARG A 39 19.12 -15.51 4.94
C ARG A 39 19.49 -15.43 3.44
N LYS A 40 18.74 -14.79 2.55
CA LYS A 40 19.24 -14.53 1.19
C LYS A 40 19.98 -13.19 1.13
N ARG A 41 21.28 -13.26 1.48
CA ARG A 41 22.32 -12.37 0.92
C ARG A 41 22.01 -12.22 -0.57
N ASN A 42 21.66 -11.02 -1.01
CA ASN A 42 21.31 -10.61 -2.39
C ASN A 42 19.80 -10.46 -2.65
N PHE A 43 19.21 -9.38 -2.13
CA PHE A 43 17.97 -8.76 -2.64
C PHE A 43 18.19 -8.00 -3.98
N VAL A 44 19.29 -8.29 -4.70
CA VAL A 44 19.58 -7.64 -5.98
C VAL A 44 18.56 -8.14 -7.00
N GLY A 45 17.66 -7.26 -7.44
CA GLY A 45 16.62 -7.56 -8.43
C GLY A 45 15.25 -7.98 -7.87
N GLN A 46 15.05 -7.99 -6.55
CA GLN A 46 13.73 -8.25 -5.96
C GLN A 46 13.05 -6.95 -5.51
N SER A 47 11.82 -6.71 -5.98
CA SER A 47 10.97 -5.59 -5.58
C SER A 47 9.84 -6.08 -4.70
N PHE A 48 9.74 -5.55 -3.47
CA PHE A 48 8.61 -5.87 -2.58
C PHE A 48 7.31 -5.21 -3.07
N TRP A 49 7.37 -3.96 -3.51
CA TRP A 49 6.21 -3.24 -4.04
C TRP A 49 6.19 -3.22 -5.56
N ALA A 50 4.99 -3.19 -6.15
CA ALA A 50 4.81 -2.85 -7.56
C ALA A 50 5.34 -1.45 -7.87
N ARG A 51 5.70 -1.18 -9.13
CA ARG A 51 6.21 0.13 -9.56
C ARG A 51 5.17 1.25 -9.39
N GLY A 52 3.90 0.95 -9.65
CA GLY A 52 2.78 1.89 -9.52
C GLY A 52 2.29 2.12 -8.10
N TYR A 53 1.45 3.14 -7.94
CA TYR A 53 0.64 3.38 -6.75
C TYR A 53 -0.63 4.14 -7.17
N PHE A 54 -1.69 4.00 -6.39
CA PHE A 54 -2.92 4.77 -6.58
C PHE A 54 -3.00 5.86 -5.50
N VAL A 55 -3.43 7.07 -5.88
CA VAL A 55 -3.69 8.15 -4.95
C VAL A 55 -4.95 8.90 -5.38
N SER A 56 -5.79 9.23 -4.41
CA SER A 56 -6.92 10.12 -4.60
C SER A 56 -6.83 11.23 -3.56
N THR A 57 -6.90 12.48 -4.00
CA THR A 57 -6.90 13.65 -3.10
C THR A 57 -8.29 13.85 -2.54
N VAL A 58 -8.35 14.13 -1.25
CA VAL A 58 -9.59 14.18 -0.49
C VAL A 58 -9.75 15.58 0.07
N GLY A 59 -10.92 16.17 -0.15
CA GLY A 59 -11.33 17.39 0.51
C GLY A 59 -11.77 17.14 1.96
N ARG A 60 -12.76 17.90 2.43
CA ARG A 60 -13.24 17.89 3.82
C ARG A 60 -13.89 16.58 4.31
N ASP A 61 -14.23 15.65 3.42
CA ASP A 61 -15.10 14.50 3.75
C ASP A 61 -14.32 13.22 4.12
N GLU A 62 -13.66 13.25 5.27
CA GLU A 62 -12.93 12.11 5.84
C GLU A 62 -13.81 10.87 6.07
N GLN A 63 -15.09 11.06 6.42
CA GLN A 63 -16.02 9.96 6.70
C GLN A 63 -16.29 9.09 5.47
N VAL A 64 -16.43 9.72 4.30
CA VAL A 64 -16.71 9.02 3.03
C VAL A 64 -15.56 8.09 2.66
N ILE A 65 -14.32 8.51 2.93
CA ILE A 65 -13.15 7.69 2.61
C ILE A 65 -12.92 6.57 3.61
N ARG A 66 -13.17 6.80 4.89
CA ARG A 66 -13.16 5.71 5.87
C ARG A 66 -14.18 4.63 5.49
N ALA A 67 -15.37 5.03 5.05
CA ALA A 67 -16.37 4.11 4.54
C ALA A 67 -15.89 3.40 3.25
N TYR A 68 -15.28 4.12 2.31
CA TYR A 68 -14.72 3.55 1.09
C TYR A 68 -13.64 2.50 1.35
N ILE A 69 -12.67 2.79 2.24
CA ILE A 69 -11.59 1.85 2.61
C ILE A 69 -12.19 0.60 3.25
N CYS A 70 -13.13 0.78 4.19
CA CYS A 70 -13.79 -0.35 4.84
C CYS A 70 -14.58 -1.22 3.83
N ASN A 71 -15.23 -0.59 2.85
CA ASN A 71 -15.96 -1.28 1.81
C ASN A 71 -15.03 -2.01 0.82
N GLN A 72 -13.90 -1.42 0.45
CA GLN A 72 -12.85 -2.07 -0.36
C GLN A 72 -12.33 -3.32 0.34
N GLU A 73 -11.95 -3.21 1.63
CA GLU A 73 -11.48 -4.37 2.40
C GLU A 73 -12.56 -5.47 2.53
N ALA A 74 -13.84 -5.09 2.63
CA ALA A 74 -14.94 -6.04 2.66
C ALA A 74 -15.15 -6.75 1.32
N GLU A 75 -15.08 -6.02 0.20
CA GLU A 75 -15.18 -6.60 -1.13
C GLU A 75 -13.98 -7.49 -1.46
N ASP A 76 -12.75 -7.11 -1.08
CA ASP A 76 -11.57 -7.95 -1.26
C ASP A 76 -11.70 -9.28 -0.51
N ARG A 77 -12.20 -9.24 0.73
CA ARG A 77 -12.53 -10.46 1.49
C ARG A 77 -13.59 -11.31 0.81
N ARG A 78 -14.61 -10.69 0.23
CA ARG A 78 -15.68 -11.38 -0.51
C ARG A 78 -15.15 -12.05 -1.78
N LEU A 79 -14.30 -11.35 -2.54
CA LEU A 79 -13.67 -11.86 -3.76
C LEU A 79 -12.70 -13.02 -3.47
N GLU A 80 -11.94 -12.94 -2.37
CA GLU A 80 -11.13 -14.06 -1.88
C GLU A 80 -11.98 -15.30 -1.59
N GLN A 81 -13.10 -15.13 -0.88
CA GLN A 81 -13.98 -16.24 -0.51
C GLN A 81 -14.58 -16.95 -1.73
N LEU A 82 -14.81 -16.22 -2.82
CA LEU A 82 -15.35 -16.75 -4.06
C LEU A 82 -14.29 -17.42 -4.97
N GLN A 83 -13.00 -17.43 -4.60
CA GLN A 83 -11.89 -17.95 -5.41
C GLN A 83 -11.83 -17.40 -6.86
N LEU A 84 -12.40 -16.21 -7.08
CA LEU A 84 -12.52 -15.62 -8.43
C LEU A 84 -11.20 -15.06 -8.98
N LEU A 85 -10.15 -15.05 -8.18
CA LEU A 85 -8.78 -14.70 -8.56
C LEU A 85 -7.92 -15.98 -8.52
N ARG A 86 -7.90 -16.74 -9.62
CA ARG A 86 -7.00 -17.87 -9.83
C ARG A 86 -6.33 -17.77 -11.19
#